data_AF-A0A0F9HUN3-F1
#
_entry.id   AF-A0A0F9HUN3-F1
#
_cell.length_a   1.000
_cell.length_b   1.000
_cell.length_c   1.000
_cell.angle_alpha   90.00
_cell.angle_beta   90.00
_cell.angle_gamma   90.00
#
_symmetry.space_group_name_H-M   'P 1'
#
loop_
_entity.id
_entity.type
_entity.pdbx_description
1 polymer ?
#
loop_
_entity_poly.entity_id
_entity_poly.type
_entity_poly.pdbx_seq_one_letter_code
_entity_poly.pdbx_strand_id
1 'polypeptide(L)'
;MKILLVVPTFHYKDRNMHYLSASDFPTGLAYIASALKKAGHKVIGLNPNNSSKYPSPLLRLANELQQIIEKENPDMIGLGGLCTDYAFLRDAIEIIRKCTVEPIVLGGGIVNNDKEFVFNLLKPDFAIWGEGEETIVKLANAVEKNTHPKGIDNLAYWTEEGAVFNKTDHEYGNLDDRPFPDYEPFGIQEMLDDYSMATRILYKYTRSYPRPMTINTARSCPFNCSFCVHQGGPKYRARSVKNIMAEIKKLYDKYQFNILIIGDELFTADKQRMIDFCNTLIQRKKRYGWDFDWMFQTHANAKFDKASMELAKKAGCYFFSYGMESASPTVLKSMNKKAKVSQFIEAIELSNEVGIGFGGNLLFGDPAETEETIEETLHFWAKYCQKSHIFLSMVIPYPGCKIFDYCIEKGIITDKERYYENIDEINYNMTSMPNALYGQWMNFFMTLERSWMLTETTKALKVEEEEMSGPMFNNGNRVHRVSVKCPYCGEDNLYRELWSKDSPVRTMGQGCQHCNKKIKIKLGIV
;
A
#
# COMPACT_ATOMS: atom_id res chain seq x y z
N MET A 1 -8.90 -0.65 30.03
CA MET A 1 -7.56 -0.07 29.87
C MET A 1 -7.52 0.88 28.66
N LYS A 2 -6.55 1.79 28.63
CA LYS A 2 -6.24 2.72 27.55
C LYS A 2 -5.11 2.15 26.70
N ILE A 3 -5.29 2.11 25.39
CA ILE A 3 -4.32 1.54 24.46
C ILE A 3 -3.96 2.60 23.43
N LEU A 4 -2.68 2.92 23.31
CA LEU A 4 -2.15 3.80 22.28
C LEU A 4 -1.73 2.97 21.07
N LEU A 5 -2.23 3.29 19.87
CA LEU A 5 -1.79 2.68 18.62
C LEU A 5 -1.06 3.73 17.78
N VAL A 6 0.15 3.42 17.33
CA VAL A 6 0.99 4.37 16.59
C VAL A 6 1.11 3.97 15.13
N VAL A 7 0.83 4.90 14.23
CA VAL A 7 0.92 4.71 12.77
C VAL A 7 2.38 4.88 12.33
N PRO A 8 2.93 3.96 11.52
CA PRO A 8 4.26 4.11 10.95
C PRO A 8 4.38 5.37 10.09
N THR A 9 5.57 5.95 10.07
CA THR A 9 5.88 7.12 9.23
C THR A 9 6.41 6.68 7.88
N PHE A 10 5.81 7.18 6.80
CA PHE A 10 6.25 6.91 5.43
C PHE A 10 7.57 7.60 5.12
N HIS A 11 8.49 6.90 4.43
CA HIS A 11 9.85 7.38 4.13
C HIS A 11 10.57 7.94 5.36
N TYR A 12 10.49 7.23 6.49
CA TYR A 12 10.99 7.72 7.78
C TYR A 12 12.46 8.13 7.79
N LYS A 13 13.30 7.45 7.00
CA LYS A 13 14.74 7.72 6.93
C LYS A 13 15.09 8.96 6.12
N ASP A 14 14.15 9.46 5.31
CA ASP A 14 14.40 10.63 4.49
C ASP A 14 14.55 11.87 5.38
N ARG A 15 15.52 12.73 5.02
CA ARG A 15 15.73 13.99 5.75
C ARG A 15 14.56 14.95 5.60
N ASN A 16 13.74 14.76 4.56
CA ASN A 16 12.60 15.61 4.24
C ASN A 16 11.31 15.00 4.77
N MET A 17 10.32 15.84 5.11
CA MET A 17 9.00 15.33 5.48
C MET A 17 8.25 14.83 4.25
N HIS A 18 7.81 13.57 4.32
CA HIS A 18 6.83 13.00 3.41
C HIS A 18 5.46 12.99 4.07
N TYR A 19 4.44 13.19 3.24
CA TYR A 19 3.05 13.19 3.68
C TYR A 19 2.39 11.88 3.27
N LEU A 20 1.62 11.31 4.20
CA LEU A 20 0.80 10.14 3.94
C LEU A 20 -0.63 10.59 3.66
N SER A 21 -1.19 10.18 2.53
CA SER A 21 -2.62 10.35 2.25
C SER A 21 -3.42 9.15 2.76
N ALA A 22 -4.74 9.32 2.91
CA ALA A 22 -5.65 8.28 3.38
C ALA A 22 -5.61 6.98 2.53
N SER A 23 -5.19 7.06 1.26
CA SER A 23 -4.98 5.91 0.37
C SER A 23 -3.92 4.93 0.87
N ASP A 24 -2.90 5.43 1.57
CA ASP A 24 -1.72 4.69 2.00
C ASP A 24 -1.78 4.38 3.51
N PHE A 25 -2.89 4.72 4.18
CA PHE A 25 -3.08 4.41 5.58
C PHE A 25 -3.07 2.88 5.82
N PRO A 26 -2.33 2.37 6.81
CA PRO A 26 -2.30 0.95 7.14
C PRO A 26 -3.63 0.51 7.78
N THR A 27 -4.58 0.12 6.93
CA THR A 27 -5.97 -0.23 7.31
C THR A 27 -6.07 -1.27 8.43
N GLY A 28 -5.06 -2.15 8.58
CA GLY A 28 -4.95 -3.09 9.69
C GLY A 28 -5.05 -2.42 11.07
N LEU A 29 -4.43 -1.26 11.28
CA LEU A 29 -4.52 -0.53 12.56
C LEU A 29 -5.95 -0.06 12.87
N ALA A 30 -6.73 0.30 11.85
CA ALA A 30 -8.13 0.69 12.02
C ALA A 30 -9.02 -0.52 12.38
N TYR A 31 -8.72 -1.71 11.85
CA TYR A 31 -9.36 -2.96 12.27
C TYR A 31 -9.01 -3.30 13.73
N ILE A 32 -7.74 -3.20 14.10
CA ILE A 32 -7.28 -3.40 15.49
C ILE A 32 -7.97 -2.43 16.45
N ALA A 33 -8.04 -1.14 16.11
CA ALA A 33 -8.75 -0.14 16.90
C ALA A 33 -10.22 -0.51 17.11
N SER A 34 -10.91 -0.93 16.06
CA SER A 34 -12.32 -1.33 16.14
C SER A 34 -12.55 -2.59 17.00
N ALA A 35 -11.63 -3.57 16.94
CA ALA A 35 -11.70 -4.79 17.74
C ALA A 35 -11.51 -4.49 19.24
N LEU A 36 -10.50 -3.68 19.58
CA LEU A 36 -10.23 -3.24 20.95
C LEU A 36 -11.39 -2.41 21.53
N LYS A 37 -11.95 -1.48 20.75
CA LYS A 37 -13.13 -0.71 21.17
C LYS A 37 -14.36 -1.59 21.40
N LYS A 38 -14.61 -2.56 20.52
CA LYS A 38 -15.71 -3.54 20.68
C LYS A 38 -15.55 -4.37 21.95
N ALA A 39 -14.32 -4.64 22.39
CA ALA A 39 -14.02 -5.33 23.64
C ALA A 39 -14.11 -4.44 24.90
N GLY A 40 -14.41 -3.14 24.76
CA GLY A 40 -14.58 -2.21 25.87
C GLY A 40 -13.32 -1.42 26.26
N HIS A 41 -12.23 -1.53 25.51
CA HIS A 41 -11.02 -0.75 25.76
C HIS A 41 -11.09 0.66 25.13
N LYS A 42 -10.44 1.65 25.76
CA LYS A 42 -10.27 2.99 25.17
C LYS A 42 -9.07 2.95 24.23
N VAL A 43 -9.29 3.30 22.96
CA VAL A 43 -8.21 3.37 21.96
C VAL A 43 -7.87 4.82 21.66
N ILE A 44 -6.59 5.15 21.74
CA ILE A 44 -5.98 6.41 21.32
C ILE A 44 -5.12 6.09 20.10
N GLY A 45 -5.22 6.90 19.04
CA GLY A 45 -4.32 6.80 17.90
C GLY A 45 -3.31 7.93 17.92
N LEU A 46 -2.06 7.63 17.55
CA LEU A 46 -1.07 8.62 17.16
C LEU A 46 -0.75 8.39 15.69
N ASN A 47 -1.00 9.40 14.86
CA ASN A 47 -0.61 9.40 13.46
C ASN A 47 0.37 10.56 13.19
N PRO A 48 1.69 10.31 13.28
CA PRO A 48 2.69 11.35 13.07
C PRO A 48 2.64 11.95 11.67
N ASN A 49 2.07 11.24 10.69
CA ASN A 49 1.96 11.73 9.31
C ASN A 49 1.02 12.92 9.16
N ASN A 50 0.16 13.20 10.16
CA ASN A 50 -0.75 14.35 10.17
C ASN A 50 -0.12 15.62 10.72
N SER A 51 1.20 15.65 10.91
CA SER A 51 1.91 16.76 11.50
C SER A 51 3.11 17.19 10.68
N SER A 52 3.19 18.50 10.45
CA SER A 52 4.29 19.18 9.75
C SER A 52 5.02 20.20 10.63
N LYS A 53 4.89 20.09 11.95
CA LYS A 53 5.43 21.08 12.90
C LYS A 53 6.93 20.97 13.15
N TYR A 54 7.55 19.88 12.70
CA TYR A 54 8.92 19.52 13.07
C TYR A 54 9.81 19.41 11.83
N PRO A 55 11.12 19.74 11.97
CA PRO A 55 12.04 19.78 10.83
C PRO A 55 12.51 18.39 10.36
N SER A 56 12.28 17.32 11.13
CA SER A 56 12.62 15.94 10.73
C SER A 56 11.62 14.91 11.25
N PRO A 57 11.48 13.75 10.56
CA PRO A 57 10.60 12.67 11.01
C PRO A 57 10.93 12.15 12.42
N LEU A 58 12.21 12.02 12.77
CA LEU A 58 12.65 11.56 14.09
C LEU A 58 12.24 12.54 15.20
N LEU A 59 12.46 13.85 15.01
CA LEU A 59 12.07 14.85 16.00
C LEU A 59 10.55 14.91 16.17
N ARG A 60 9.80 14.79 15.07
CA ARG A 60 8.33 14.68 15.12
C ARG A 60 7.89 13.50 15.97
N LEU A 61 8.42 12.31 15.66
CA LEU A 61 8.08 11.08 16.36
C LEU A 61 8.39 11.20 17.87
N ALA A 62 9.59 11.66 18.22
CA ALA A 62 10.00 11.79 19.61
C ALA A 62 9.09 12.73 20.41
N ASN A 63 8.82 13.93 19.87
CA ASN A 63 8.00 14.91 20.56
C ASN A 63 6.53 14.47 20.67
N GLU A 64 5.96 13.90 19.61
CA GLU A 64 4.54 13.50 19.64
C GLU A 64 4.30 12.27 20.50
N LEU A 65 5.21 11.29 20.49
CA LEU A 65 5.16 10.15 21.42
C LEU A 65 5.23 10.62 22.86
N GLN A 66 6.20 11.48 23.19
CA GLN A 66 6.33 12.03 24.53
C GLN A 66 5.04 12.73 24.97
N GLN A 67 4.55 13.67 24.15
CA GLN A 67 3.35 14.46 24.48
C GLN A 67 2.11 13.58 24.65
N ILE A 68 1.88 12.60 23.76
CA ILE A 68 0.68 11.76 23.85
C ILE A 68 0.75 10.78 25.02
N ILE A 69 1.94 10.25 25.33
CA ILE A 69 2.15 9.34 26.47
C ILE A 69 1.91 10.10 27.77
N GLU A 70 2.51 11.29 27.93
CA GLU A 70 2.32 12.14 29.12
C GLU A 70 0.84 12.56 29.29
N LYS A 71 0.17 12.91 28.19
CA LYS A 71 -1.22 13.38 28.21
C LYS A 71 -2.21 12.26 28.51
N GLU A 72 -2.12 11.14 27.78
CA GLU A 72 -3.15 10.11 27.82
C GLU A 72 -2.86 9.02 28.85
N ASN A 73 -1.60 8.85 29.24
CA ASN A 73 -1.09 7.81 30.14
C ASN A 73 -1.64 6.43 29.75
N PRO A 74 -1.21 5.87 28.59
CA PRO A 74 -1.72 4.60 28.08
C PRO A 74 -1.20 3.42 28.90
N ASP A 75 -2.02 2.39 29.08
CA ASP A 75 -1.67 1.17 29.82
C ASP A 75 -1.02 0.10 28.90
N MET A 76 -0.97 0.35 27.59
CA MET A 76 -0.32 -0.49 26.58
C MET A 76 -0.12 0.30 25.29
N ILE A 77 0.98 0.04 24.58
CA ILE A 77 1.32 0.74 23.33
C ILE A 77 1.51 -0.28 22.20
N GLY A 78 0.70 -0.17 21.15
CA GLY A 78 0.79 -0.98 19.94
C GLY A 78 1.54 -0.28 18.83
N LEU A 79 2.55 -0.96 18.28
CA LEU A 79 3.35 -0.59 17.12
C LEU A 79 3.21 -1.65 16.03
N GLY A 80 3.47 -1.29 14.79
CA GLY A 80 3.57 -2.26 13.72
C GLY A 80 3.80 -1.62 12.36
N GLY A 81 4.23 -2.44 11.41
CA GLY A 81 4.57 -1.97 10.06
C GLY A 81 5.00 -3.11 9.14
N LEU A 82 5.49 -2.74 7.97
CA LEU A 82 6.16 -3.61 7.02
C LEU A 82 7.65 -3.70 7.37
N CYS A 83 8.39 -4.60 6.72
CA CYS A 83 9.84 -4.73 6.93
C CYS A 83 10.61 -3.43 6.66
N THR A 84 10.13 -2.58 5.74
CA THR A 84 10.69 -1.26 5.44
C THR A 84 10.52 -0.24 6.57
N ASP A 85 9.62 -0.50 7.52
CA ASP A 85 9.38 0.37 8.67
C ASP A 85 10.32 0.08 9.85
N TYR A 86 11.33 -0.80 9.67
CA TYR A 86 12.25 -1.22 10.73
C TYR A 86 12.89 -0.05 11.49
N ALA A 87 13.47 0.93 10.78
CA ALA A 87 14.12 2.09 11.41
C ALA A 87 13.13 2.90 12.26
N PHE A 88 11.90 3.10 11.77
CA PHE A 88 10.83 3.74 12.53
C PHE A 88 10.50 2.97 13.80
N LEU A 89 10.35 1.64 13.71
CA LEU A 89 9.98 0.79 14.84
C LEU A 89 11.07 0.75 15.91
N ARG A 90 12.34 0.63 15.50
CA ARG A 90 13.51 0.70 16.40
C ARG A 90 13.50 1.99 17.20
N ASP A 91 13.43 3.13 16.50
CA ASP A 91 13.51 4.45 17.13
C ASP A 91 12.26 4.72 18.00
N ALA A 92 11.06 4.32 17.55
CA ALA A 92 9.83 4.42 18.34
C ALA A 92 9.93 3.65 19.65
N ILE A 93 10.42 2.40 19.63
CA ILE A 93 10.59 1.58 20.84
C ILE A 93 11.57 2.26 21.80
N GLU A 94 12.73 2.73 21.31
CA GLU A 94 13.71 3.41 22.15
C GLU A 94 13.13 4.67 22.81
N ILE A 95 12.38 5.48 22.06
CA ILE A 95 11.72 6.68 22.57
C ILE A 95 10.67 6.32 23.63
N ILE A 96 9.80 5.35 23.34
CA ILE A 96 8.72 4.93 24.25
C ILE A 96 9.30 4.46 25.58
N ARG A 97 10.39 3.67 25.56
CA ARG A 97 11.06 3.18 26.78
C ARG A 97 11.68 4.28 27.63
N LYS A 98 11.98 5.45 27.05
CA LYS A 98 12.42 6.64 27.80
C LYS A 98 11.25 7.39 28.44
N CYS A 99 10.03 7.22 27.92
CA CYS A 99 8.83 7.91 28.38
C CYS A 99 7.98 7.09 29.36
N THR A 100 7.97 5.76 29.26
CA THR A 100 7.13 4.88 30.07
C THR A 100 7.67 3.45 30.17
N VAL A 101 7.21 2.72 31.20
CA VAL A 101 7.48 1.30 31.43
C VAL A 101 6.36 0.38 30.92
N GLU A 102 5.29 0.95 30.39
CA GLU A 102 4.10 0.21 29.96
C GLU A 102 4.39 -0.70 28.76
N PRO A 103 3.63 -1.82 28.61
CA PRO A 103 3.95 -2.84 27.65
C PRO A 103 3.83 -2.38 26.20
N ILE A 104 4.84 -2.72 25.40
CA ILE A 104 4.91 -2.51 23.95
C ILE A 104 4.54 -3.80 23.23
N VAL A 105 3.56 -3.72 22.34
CA VAL A 105 3.12 -4.80 21.46
C VAL A 105 3.52 -4.48 20.02
N LEU A 106 4.27 -5.36 19.38
CA LEU A 106 4.66 -5.23 17.99
C LEU A 106 3.83 -6.15 17.09
N GLY A 107 3.34 -5.66 15.96
CA GLY A 107 2.65 -6.47 14.95
C GLY A 107 2.95 -6.04 13.53
N GLY A 108 2.10 -6.50 12.60
CA GLY A 108 2.20 -6.15 11.17
C GLY A 108 3.07 -7.11 10.36
N GLY A 109 3.28 -6.76 9.08
CA GLY A 109 4.00 -7.58 8.12
C GLY A 109 5.43 -7.90 8.56
N ILE A 110 6.12 -6.97 9.24
CA ILE A 110 7.47 -7.20 9.74
C ILE A 110 7.56 -8.41 10.68
N VAL A 111 6.57 -8.59 11.56
CA VAL A 111 6.50 -9.74 12.48
C VAL A 111 6.07 -10.99 11.72
N ASN A 112 5.06 -10.90 10.85
CA ASN A 112 4.60 -12.04 10.05
C ASN A 112 5.72 -12.69 9.24
N ASN A 113 6.61 -11.86 8.70
CA ASN A 113 7.66 -12.27 7.80
C ASN A 113 8.86 -12.90 8.53
N ASP A 114 9.11 -12.52 9.79
CA ASP A 114 10.36 -12.85 10.48
C ASP A 114 10.29 -12.69 12.01
N LYS A 115 9.22 -13.23 12.61
CA LYS A 115 8.87 -13.01 14.03
C LYS A 115 10.01 -13.22 15.03
N GLU A 116 10.79 -14.28 14.87
CA GLU A 116 11.84 -14.64 15.84
C GLU A 116 13.00 -13.66 15.81
N PHE A 117 13.48 -13.32 14.61
CA PHE A 117 14.56 -12.35 14.45
C PHE A 117 14.12 -10.97 14.95
N VAL A 118 12.97 -10.48 14.50
CA VAL A 118 12.48 -9.13 14.83
C VAL A 118 12.18 -8.99 16.32
N PHE A 119 11.58 -10.01 16.95
CA PHE A 119 11.28 -9.97 18.38
C PHE A 119 12.56 -9.92 19.24
N ASN A 120 13.56 -10.75 18.89
CA ASN A 120 14.84 -10.76 19.62
C ASN A 120 15.66 -9.49 19.38
N LEU A 121 15.58 -8.92 18.18
CA LEU A 121 16.30 -7.71 17.78
C LEU A 121 15.72 -6.44 18.43
N LEU A 122 14.42 -6.21 18.26
CA LEU A 122 13.75 -4.99 18.72
C LEU A 122 13.32 -5.03 20.19
N LYS A 123 13.23 -6.23 20.79
CA LYS A 123 12.86 -6.46 22.19
C LYS A 123 11.58 -5.74 22.67
N PRO A 124 10.45 -5.81 21.94
CA PRO A 124 9.15 -5.39 22.49
C PRO A 124 8.71 -6.37 23.59
N ASP A 125 7.74 -6.02 24.43
CA ASP A 125 7.22 -6.94 25.46
C ASP A 125 6.43 -8.09 24.84
N PHE A 126 5.72 -7.79 23.75
CA PHE A 126 4.88 -8.73 23.03
C PHE A 126 5.05 -8.59 21.52
N ALA A 127 4.90 -9.69 20.78
CA ALA A 127 4.71 -9.63 19.33
C ALA A 127 3.54 -10.49 18.87
N ILE A 128 2.77 -9.99 17.89
CA ILE A 128 1.60 -10.65 17.32
C ILE A 128 1.82 -10.87 15.83
N TRP A 129 1.61 -12.10 15.37
CA TRP A 129 1.60 -12.44 13.94
C TRP A 129 0.22 -12.93 13.47
N GLY A 130 0.01 -12.96 12.16
CA GLY A 130 -1.28 -13.26 11.56
C GLY A 130 -2.29 -12.11 11.66
N GLU A 131 -3.58 -12.45 11.73
CA GLU A 131 -4.66 -11.48 11.93
C GLU A 131 -4.79 -11.12 13.42
N GLY A 132 -4.32 -9.93 13.78
CA GLY A 132 -4.13 -9.53 15.18
C GLY A 132 -5.38 -9.13 15.94
N GLU A 133 -6.54 -8.98 15.31
CA GLU A 133 -7.75 -8.41 15.93
C GLU A 133 -8.22 -9.18 17.17
N GLU A 134 -8.15 -10.51 17.15
CA GLU A 134 -8.52 -11.32 18.31
C GLU A 134 -7.39 -11.43 19.32
N THR A 135 -6.18 -11.68 18.85
CA THR A 135 -5.01 -11.89 19.70
C THR A 135 -4.72 -10.65 20.54
N ILE A 136 -4.82 -9.44 19.97
CA ILE A 136 -4.59 -8.20 20.72
C ILE A 136 -5.67 -7.94 21.77
N VAL A 137 -6.93 -8.34 21.51
CA VAL A 137 -8.01 -8.25 22.50
C VAL A 137 -7.78 -9.24 23.64
N LYS A 138 -7.38 -10.48 23.35
CA LYS A 138 -7.02 -11.47 24.38
C LYS A 138 -5.84 -10.97 25.22
N LEU A 139 -4.82 -10.41 24.59
CA LEU A 139 -3.66 -9.82 25.26
C LEU A 139 -4.05 -8.62 26.14
N ALA A 140 -4.79 -7.66 25.60
CA ALA A 140 -5.24 -6.49 26.36
C ALA A 140 -6.05 -6.89 27.60
N ASN A 141 -6.98 -7.83 27.45
CA ASN A 141 -7.72 -8.38 28.58
C ASN A 141 -6.82 -9.08 29.62
N ALA A 142 -5.77 -9.77 29.16
CA ALA A 142 -4.83 -10.43 30.06
C ALA A 142 -3.99 -9.43 30.85
N VAL A 143 -3.49 -8.37 30.18
CA VAL A 143 -2.77 -7.26 30.79
C VAL A 143 -3.65 -6.51 31.79
N GLU A 144 -4.87 -6.13 31.41
CA GLU A 144 -5.82 -5.44 32.30
C GLU A 144 -6.13 -6.23 33.58
N LYS A 145 -6.15 -7.57 33.49
CA LYS A 145 -6.40 -8.46 34.63
C LYS A 145 -5.14 -8.89 35.37
N ASN A 146 -3.94 -8.43 34.96
CA ASN A 146 -2.65 -8.89 35.46
C ASN A 146 -2.51 -10.43 35.42
N THR A 147 -2.97 -11.04 34.33
CA THR A 147 -2.89 -12.49 34.11
C THR A 147 -1.82 -12.83 33.07
N HIS A 148 -1.18 -13.98 33.24
CA HIS A 148 -0.13 -14.44 32.33
C HIS A 148 -0.74 -14.74 30.94
N PRO A 149 -0.16 -14.25 29.82
CA PRO A 149 -0.69 -14.42 28.47
C PRO A 149 -0.42 -15.81 27.86
N LYS A 150 -0.29 -16.83 28.71
CA LYS A 150 0.00 -18.21 28.29
C LYS A 150 -1.19 -18.78 27.54
N GLY A 151 -0.94 -19.41 26.39
CA GLY A 151 -1.99 -20.05 25.59
C GLY A 151 -2.79 -19.11 24.68
N ILE A 152 -2.37 -17.84 24.55
CA ILE A 152 -2.88 -16.96 23.49
C ILE A 152 -2.12 -17.30 22.20
N ASP A 153 -2.79 -17.92 21.24
CA ASP A 153 -2.17 -18.24 19.95
C ASP A 153 -1.71 -16.98 19.20
N ASN A 154 -0.68 -17.17 18.36
CA ASN A 154 -0.02 -16.12 17.59
C ASN A 154 0.60 -14.98 18.41
N LEU A 155 1.09 -15.30 19.61
CA LEU A 155 1.69 -14.33 20.53
C LEU A 155 3.10 -14.76 20.95
N ALA A 156 4.03 -13.81 20.97
CA ALA A 156 5.33 -13.94 21.60
C ALA A 156 5.42 -13.05 22.84
N TYR A 157 6.18 -13.50 23.84
CA TYR A 157 6.44 -12.77 25.08
C TYR A 157 7.74 -13.27 25.75
N TRP A 158 8.22 -12.55 26.75
CA TRP A 158 9.43 -12.90 27.50
C TRP A 158 9.13 -13.68 28.79
N THR A 159 9.99 -14.63 29.12
CA THR A 159 10.05 -15.33 30.40
C THR A 159 11.47 -15.25 30.98
N GLU A 160 11.66 -15.72 32.21
CA GLU A 160 13.01 -15.83 32.81
C GLU A 160 13.95 -16.74 31.99
N GLU A 161 13.39 -17.70 31.24
CA GLU A 161 14.13 -18.64 30.38
C GLU A 161 14.39 -18.08 28.96
N GLY A 162 13.80 -16.92 28.61
CA GLY A 162 13.94 -16.28 27.30
C GLY A 162 12.60 -16.07 26.57
N ALA A 163 12.69 -15.81 25.27
CA ALA A 163 11.54 -15.57 24.41
C ALA A 163 10.71 -16.85 24.21
N VAL A 164 9.40 -16.75 24.42
CA VAL A 164 8.43 -17.79 24.13
C VAL A 164 7.57 -17.37 22.95
N PHE A 165 7.39 -18.27 21.99
CA PHE A 165 6.49 -18.12 20.86
C PHE A 165 5.37 -19.16 20.99
N ASN A 166 4.15 -18.70 21.21
CA ASN A 166 2.99 -19.59 21.27
C ASN A 166 2.71 -20.21 19.90
N LYS A 167 1.81 -21.19 19.88
CA LYS A 167 1.38 -21.88 18.65
C LYS A 167 0.84 -20.87 17.63
N THR A 168 1.18 -21.10 16.35
CA THR A 168 0.55 -20.41 15.23
C THR A 168 -0.83 -20.99 14.95
N ASP A 169 -1.83 -20.12 14.85
CA ASP A 169 -3.20 -20.45 14.44
C ASP A 169 -3.67 -19.54 13.30
N HIS A 170 -4.27 -20.16 12.28
CA HIS A 170 -4.77 -19.51 11.07
C HIS A 170 -6.29 -19.60 10.92
N GLU A 171 -7.00 -20.15 11.91
CA GLU A 171 -8.46 -20.26 11.94
C GLU A 171 -9.13 -18.94 12.33
N TYR A 172 -9.06 -17.95 11.45
CA TYR A 172 -9.58 -16.60 11.68
C TYR A 172 -11.10 -16.43 11.45
N GLY A 173 -11.87 -17.52 11.32
CA GLY A 173 -13.33 -17.48 11.18
C GLY A 173 -13.85 -16.70 9.95
N ASN A 174 -15.06 -16.15 10.04
CA ASN A 174 -15.70 -15.40 8.96
C ASN A 174 -15.34 -13.90 9.04
N LEU A 175 -14.99 -13.29 7.91
CA LEU A 175 -14.66 -11.87 7.84
C LEU A 175 -15.88 -10.96 8.09
N ASP A 176 -17.09 -11.44 7.81
CA ASP A 176 -18.31 -10.65 8.04
C ASP A 176 -18.59 -10.39 9.53
N ASP A 177 -17.99 -11.19 10.44
CA ASP A 177 -18.14 -11.05 11.90
C ASP A 177 -17.21 -9.96 12.49
N ARG A 178 -16.26 -9.49 11.68
CA ARG A 178 -15.29 -8.47 12.07
C ARG A 178 -15.98 -7.10 12.16
N PRO A 179 -15.68 -6.30 13.19
CA PRO A 179 -16.13 -4.92 13.22
C PRO A 179 -15.53 -4.14 12.04
N PHE A 180 -16.29 -3.17 11.52
CA PHE A 180 -15.77 -2.26 10.50
C PHE A 180 -14.64 -1.40 11.07
N PRO A 181 -13.60 -1.13 10.27
CA PRO A 181 -12.42 -0.40 10.72
C PRO A 181 -12.80 0.97 11.27
N ASP A 182 -12.11 1.37 12.33
CA ASP A 182 -12.28 2.67 12.96
C ASP A 182 -11.04 3.54 12.74
N TYR A 183 -11.20 4.49 11.81
CA TYR A 183 -10.16 5.42 11.41
C TYR A 183 -10.14 6.71 12.25
N GLU A 184 -11.16 6.94 13.08
CA GLU A 184 -11.29 8.17 13.87
C GLU A 184 -10.11 8.42 14.81
N PRO A 185 -9.56 7.43 15.54
CA PRO A 185 -8.43 7.65 16.43
C PRO A 185 -7.18 8.19 15.73
N PHE A 186 -7.08 8.01 14.41
CA PHE A 186 -5.87 8.31 13.63
C PHE A 186 -5.98 9.60 12.80
N GLY A 187 -7.07 10.35 12.96
CA GLY A 187 -7.26 11.62 12.24
C GLY A 187 -7.35 11.45 10.73
N ILE A 188 -8.15 10.48 10.26
CA ILE A 188 -8.31 10.25 8.82
C ILE A 188 -9.03 11.41 8.11
N GLN A 189 -9.84 12.17 8.84
CA GLN A 189 -10.54 13.34 8.28
C GLN A 189 -9.49 14.39 7.87
N GLU A 190 -8.52 14.66 8.73
CA GLU A 190 -7.38 15.53 8.48
C GLU A 190 -6.56 15.02 7.29
N MET A 191 -6.35 13.71 7.16
CA MET A 191 -5.69 13.13 5.96
C MET A 191 -6.47 13.41 4.68
N LEU A 192 -7.81 13.39 4.72
CA LEU A 192 -8.68 13.64 3.57
C LEU A 192 -8.84 15.13 3.25
N ASP A 193 -8.69 16.00 4.24
CA ASP A 193 -8.89 17.44 4.08
C ASP A 193 -7.57 18.14 3.73
N ASP A 194 -6.52 17.88 4.51
CA ASP A 194 -5.22 18.57 4.43
C ASP A 194 -4.17 17.80 3.62
N TYR A 195 -4.26 16.47 3.59
CA TYR A 195 -3.25 15.61 2.97
C TYR A 195 -3.71 14.83 1.73
N SER A 196 -4.90 15.16 1.24
CA SER A 196 -5.52 14.58 0.05
C SER A 196 -4.61 14.57 -1.18
N MET A 197 -3.87 15.66 -1.38
CA MET A 197 -3.01 15.85 -2.56
C MET A 197 -1.72 15.00 -2.54
N ALA A 198 -1.32 14.45 -1.39
CA ALA A 198 -0.17 13.57 -1.28
C ALA A 198 -0.41 12.18 -1.88
N THR A 199 -1.65 11.87 -2.27
CA THR A 199 -1.97 10.57 -2.86
C THR A 199 -1.29 10.34 -4.20
N ARG A 200 -0.95 9.07 -4.43
CA ARG A 200 -0.29 8.59 -5.65
C ARG A 200 -1.16 8.90 -6.87
N ILE A 201 -0.53 9.26 -7.98
CA ILE A 201 -1.20 9.67 -9.23
C ILE A 201 -2.27 8.64 -9.67
N LEU A 202 -1.94 7.34 -9.60
CA LEU A 202 -2.87 6.25 -9.94
C LEU A 202 -4.17 6.26 -9.14
N TYR A 203 -4.10 6.74 -7.90
CA TYR A 203 -5.22 6.76 -6.97
C TYR A 203 -5.98 8.08 -7.00
N LYS A 204 -5.61 9.05 -7.86
CA LYS A 204 -6.31 10.35 -7.94
C LYS A 204 -6.65 10.88 -9.31
N TYR A 205 -6.08 10.39 -10.41
CA TYR A 205 -6.18 11.10 -11.68
C TYR A 205 -7.63 11.34 -12.17
N THR A 206 -8.60 10.52 -11.74
CA THR A 206 -10.04 10.66 -12.05
C THR A 206 -10.75 11.84 -11.35
N ARG A 207 -10.19 12.40 -10.26
CA ARG A 207 -10.78 13.55 -9.53
C ARG A 207 -9.73 14.63 -9.25
N SER A 208 -10.06 15.89 -9.53
CA SER A 208 -9.16 17.03 -9.23
C SER A 208 -9.00 17.31 -7.72
N TYR A 209 -9.98 16.93 -6.90
CA TYR A 209 -9.91 17.02 -5.43
C TYR A 209 -10.04 15.61 -4.83
N PRO A 210 -8.97 14.81 -4.85
CA PRO A 210 -9.06 13.39 -4.52
C PRO A 210 -9.24 13.17 -3.03
N ARG A 211 -10.29 12.44 -2.64
CA ARG A 211 -10.53 12.00 -1.27
C ARG A 211 -10.54 10.47 -1.28
N PRO A 212 -9.36 9.82 -1.28
CA PRO A 212 -9.27 8.37 -1.39
C PRO A 212 -9.59 7.67 -0.07
N MET A 213 -10.34 6.58 -0.14
CA MET A 213 -10.61 5.70 1.00
C MET A 213 -10.36 4.25 0.58
N THR A 214 -9.59 3.53 1.40
CA THR A 214 -9.25 2.13 1.14
C THR A 214 -10.11 1.21 1.99
N ILE A 215 -10.65 0.16 1.38
CA ILE A 215 -11.31 -0.94 2.08
C ILE A 215 -10.73 -2.29 1.63
N ASN A 216 -10.71 -3.24 2.56
CA ASN A 216 -10.38 -4.63 2.26
C ASN A 216 -11.68 -5.43 2.23
N THR A 217 -11.95 -6.07 1.10
CA THR A 217 -13.13 -6.91 0.90
C THR A 217 -12.81 -8.41 1.00
N ALA A 218 -11.54 -8.78 0.91
CA ALA A 218 -11.06 -10.14 1.08
C ALA A 218 -9.69 -10.15 1.79
N ARG A 219 -9.29 -11.32 2.27
CA ARG A 219 -7.97 -11.54 2.87
C ARG A 219 -7.33 -12.81 2.34
N SER A 220 -6.00 -12.76 2.31
CA SER A 220 -5.10 -13.82 1.85
C SER A 220 -5.11 -14.06 0.33
N CYS A 221 -4.11 -14.79 -0.14
CA CYS A 221 -3.88 -15.10 -1.53
C CYS A 221 -3.42 -16.57 -1.62
N PRO A 222 -4.06 -17.45 -2.41
CA PRO A 222 -3.66 -18.85 -2.52
C PRO A 222 -2.45 -19.06 -3.45
N PHE A 223 -1.94 -18.00 -4.08
CA PHE A 223 -0.74 -18.06 -4.90
C PHE A 223 0.51 -18.04 -4.01
N ASN A 224 1.61 -18.59 -4.53
CA ASN A 224 2.86 -18.73 -3.80
C ASN A 224 4.04 -18.20 -4.64
N CYS A 225 3.91 -16.97 -5.11
CA CYS A 225 4.91 -16.29 -5.94
C CYS A 225 6.20 -16.07 -5.12
N SER A 226 7.37 -16.36 -5.69
CA SER A 226 8.64 -16.42 -4.93
C SER A 226 9.04 -15.11 -4.26
N PHE A 227 8.71 -13.96 -4.86
CA PHE A 227 9.02 -12.61 -4.38
C PHE A 227 7.99 -12.05 -3.38
N CYS A 228 6.84 -12.70 -3.23
CA CYS A 228 5.75 -12.17 -2.40
C CYS A 228 6.01 -12.47 -0.93
N VAL A 229 5.63 -11.55 -0.03
CA VAL A 229 5.68 -11.75 1.42
C VAL A 229 4.34 -12.23 2.01
N HIS A 230 3.28 -12.19 1.21
CA HIS A 230 1.95 -12.69 1.57
C HIS A 230 1.82 -14.21 1.30
N GLN A 231 2.94 -14.95 1.28
CA GLN A 231 2.99 -16.38 0.96
C GLN A 231 2.32 -17.23 2.04
N GLY A 232 1.61 -18.27 1.63
CA GLY A 232 1.25 -19.40 2.49
C GLY A 232 0.28 -19.09 3.65
N GLY A 233 -0.35 -17.91 3.65
CA GLY A 233 -1.37 -17.52 4.62
C GLY A 233 -2.68 -18.31 4.48
N PRO A 234 -3.66 -18.08 5.38
CA PRO A 234 -4.89 -18.87 5.45
C PRO A 234 -5.65 -18.90 4.12
N LYS A 235 -6.62 -19.82 4.06
CA LYS A 235 -7.60 -19.91 2.98
C LYS A 235 -8.10 -18.51 2.59
N TYR A 236 -8.17 -18.23 1.28
CA TYR A 236 -8.79 -17.01 0.76
C TYR A 236 -10.21 -16.88 1.34
N ARG A 237 -10.49 -15.75 1.98
CA ARG A 237 -11.79 -15.43 2.56
C ARG A 237 -12.25 -14.10 2.01
N ALA A 238 -13.51 -14.06 1.58
CA ALA A 238 -14.15 -12.88 1.04
C ALA A 238 -15.36 -12.50 1.89
N ARG A 239 -15.55 -11.21 2.08
CA ARG A 239 -16.75 -10.65 2.71
C ARG A 239 -17.94 -10.71 1.77
N SER A 240 -19.14 -10.80 2.33
CA SER A 240 -20.37 -10.70 1.54
C SER A 240 -20.54 -9.29 0.96
N VAL A 241 -21.16 -9.20 -0.22
CA VAL A 241 -21.47 -7.90 -0.86
C VAL A 241 -22.32 -7.02 0.08
N LYS A 242 -23.24 -7.62 0.84
CA LYS A 242 -24.04 -6.90 1.84
C LYS A 242 -23.15 -6.25 2.92
N ASN A 243 -22.18 -6.99 3.46
CA ASN A 243 -21.27 -6.50 4.48
C ASN A 243 -20.37 -5.38 3.93
N ILE A 244 -19.84 -5.53 2.72
CA ILE A 244 -19.04 -4.50 2.03
C ILE A 244 -19.83 -3.21 1.83
N MET A 245 -21.07 -3.28 1.34
CA MET A 245 -21.91 -2.10 1.11
C MET A 245 -22.28 -1.36 2.42
N ALA A 246 -22.35 -2.07 3.54
CA ALA A 246 -22.59 -1.47 4.85
C ALA A 246 -21.36 -0.69 5.35
N GLU A 247 -20.15 -1.19 5.12
CA GLU A 247 -18.92 -0.44 5.41
C GLU A 247 -18.79 0.79 4.50
N ILE A 248 -19.00 0.63 3.18
CA ILE A 248 -19.00 1.75 2.22
C ILE A 248 -19.97 2.83 2.69
N LYS A 249 -21.18 2.47 3.11
CA LYS A 249 -22.15 3.43 3.65
C LYS A 249 -21.60 4.15 4.87
N LYS A 250 -21.10 3.41 5.87
CA LYS A 250 -20.58 4.00 7.12
C LYS A 250 -19.44 4.99 6.85
N LEU A 251 -18.51 4.60 5.99
CA LEU A 251 -17.36 5.44 5.65
C LEU A 251 -17.76 6.64 4.79
N TYR A 252 -18.66 6.45 3.82
CA TYR A 252 -19.12 7.54 2.96
C TYR A 252 -19.91 8.57 3.76
N ASP A 253 -20.89 8.13 4.57
CA ASP A 253 -21.70 9.02 5.42
C ASP A 253 -20.81 9.91 6.30
N LYS A 254 -19.71 9.35 6.83
CA LYS A 254 -18.81 10.05 7.76
C LYS A 254 -17.78 10.93 7.06
N TYR A 255 -17.12 10.41 6.02
CA TYR A 255 -15.91 11.01 5.45
C TYR A 255 -16.10 11.62 4.06
N GLN A 256 -17.22 11.34 3.38
CA GLN A 256 -17.55 11.83 2.04
C GLN A 256 -16.36 11.65 1.07
N PHE A 257 -15.79 10.45 1.03
CA PHE A 257 -14.72 10.11 0.09
C PHE A 257 -15.27 10.07 -1.34
N ASN A 258 -14.43 10.34 -2.34
CA ASN A 258 -14.84 10.35 -3.75
C ASN A 258 -14.03 9.37 -4.63
N ILE A 259 -13.07 8.65 -4.03
CA ILE A 259 -12.34 7.56 -4.66
C ILE A 259 -12.30 6.38 -3.69
N LEU A 260 -12.82 5.22 -4.10
CA LEU A 260 -12.77 3.98 -3.35
C LEU A 260 -11.66 3.07 -3.90
N ILE A 261 -10.73 2.68 -3.04
CA ILE A 261 -9.66 1.75 -3.38
C ILE A 261 -10.00 0.40 -2.74
N ILE A 262 -10.15 -0.64 -3.56
CA ILE A 262 -10.21 -2.00 -3.06
C ILE A 262 -8.78 -2.50 -2.87
N GLY A 263 -8.35 -2.60 -1.61
CA GLY A 263 -6.99 -3.01 -1.21
C GLY A 263 -6.73 -4.51 -1.25
N ASP A 264 -7.60 -5.29 -1.90
CA ASP A 264 -7.45 -6.73 -2.01
C ASP A 264 -6.39 -7.11 -3.05
N GLU A 265 -5.57 -8.10 -2.71
CA GLU A 265 -4.66 -8.76 -3.67
C GLU A 265 -5.42 -9.48 -4.80
N LEU A 266 -6.63 -9.98 -4.49
CA LEU A 266 -7.46 -10.81 -5.36
C LEU A 266 -8.95 -10.45 -5.25
N PHE A 267 -9.33 -9.26 -5.70
CA PHE A 267 -10.73 -8.84 -5.64
C PHE A 267 -11.65 -9.77 -6.45
N THR A 268 -11.20 -10.17 -7.65
CA THR A 268 -12.01 -10.89 -8.64
C THR A 268 -11.64 -12.38 -8.76
N ALA A 269 -11.24 -13.00 -7.65
CA ALA A 269 -11.06 -14.46 -7.59
C ALA A 269 -12.33 -15.22 -8.04
N ASP A 270 -13.50 -14.64 -7.77
CA ASP A 270 -14.79 -15.05 -8.31
C ASP A 270 -15.40 -13.91 -9.15
N LYS A 271 -15.66 -14.18 -10.43
CA LYS A 271 -16.28 -13.24 -11.36
C LYS A 271 -17.70 -12.86 -10.92
N GLN A 272 -18.47 -13.81 -10.39
CA GLN A 272 -19.86 -13.56 -10.00
C GLN A 272 -19.92 -12.54 -8.86
N ARG A 273 -19.02 -12.65 -7.89
CA ARG A 273 -18.86 -11.67 -6.81
C ARG A 273 -18.63 -10.25 -7.33
N MET A 274 -17.83 -10.06 -8.38
CA MET A 274 -17.62 -8.74 -9.00
C MET A 274 -18.93 -8.21 -9.62
N ILE A 275 -19.67 -9.07 -10.32
CA ILE A 275 -20.96 -8.72 -10.93
C ILE A 275 -21.97 -8.29 -9.84
N ASP A 276 -22.07 -9.07 -8.76
CA ASP A 276 -22.97 -8.79 -7.64
C ASP A 276 -22.59 -7.50 -6.91
N PHE A 277 -21.29 -7.28 -6.72
CA PHE A 277 -20.76 -6.03 -6.18
C PHE A 277 -21.16 -4.83 -7.06
N CYS A 278 -20.91 -4.89 -8.37
CA CYS A 278 -21.20 -3.79 -9.29
C CYS A 278 -22.71 -3.49 -9.36
N ASN A 279 -23.54 -4.52 -9.48
CA ASN A 279 -25.00 -4.37 -9.51
C ASN A 279 -25.53 -3.73 -8.22
N THR A 280 -25.05 -4.21 -7.07
CA THR A 280 -25.45 -3.66 -5.77
C THR A 280 -24.94 -2.23 -5.61
N LEU A 281 -23.70 -1.95 -6.02
CA LEU A 281 -23.11 -0.62 -5.95
C LEU A 281 -23.92 0.38 -6.76
N ILE A 282 -24.26 0.08 -8.02
CA ILE A 282 -25.09 0.94 -8.88
C ILE A 282 -26.43 1.28 -8.19
N GLN A 283 -27.11 0.27 -7.65
CA GLN A 283 -28.38 0.47 -6.94
C GLN A 283 -28.20 1.37 -5.70
N ARG A 284 -27.12 1.17 -4.95
CA ARG A 284 -26.84 1.90 -3.70
C ARG A 284 -26.39 3.34 -3.96
N LYS A 285 -25.57 3.59 -4.98
CA LYS A 285 -25.21 4.94 -5.44
C LYS A 285 -26.47 5.73 -5.82
N LYS A 286 -27.39 5.13 -6.59
CA LYS A 286 -28.68 5.75 -6.92
C LYS A 286 -29.55 6.02 -5.69
N ARG A 287 -29.62 5.06 -4.75
CA ARG A 287 -30.47 5.17 -3.55
C ARG A 287 -29.96 6.21 -2.56
N TYR A 288 -28.65 6.32 -2.38
CA TYR A 288 -28.03 7.14 -1.33
C TYR A 288 -27.31 8.39 -1.85
N GLY A 289 -27.24 8.58 -3.17
CA GLY A 289 -26.55 9.73 -3.77
C GLY A 289 -25.04 9.67 -3.64
N TRP A 290 -24.44 8.47 -3.61
CA TRP A 290 -22.98 8.35 -3.53
C TRP A 290 -22.31 8.74 -4.85
N ASP A 291 -21.39 9.70 -4.80
CA ASP A 291 -20.55 10.09 -5.93
C ASP A 291 -19.07 9.76 -5.63
N PHE A 292 -18.65 8.60 -6.08
CA PHE A 292 -17.25 8.20 -6.05
C PHE A 292 -16.90 7.29 -7.22
N ASP A 293 -15.64 7.32 -7.65
CA ASP A 293 -15.09 6.32 -8.56
C ASP A 293 -14.42 5.21 -7.75
N TRP A 294 -14.18 4.06 -8.36
CA TRP A 294 -13.50 2.97 -7.67
C TRP A 294 -12.48 2.25 -8.54
N MET A 295 -11.52 1.61 -7.88
CA MET A 295 -10.53 0.77 -8.52
C MET A 295 -10.24 -0.48 -7.72
N PHE A 296 -9.63 -1.48 -8.35
CA PHE A 296 -9.27 -2.73 -7.71
C PHE A 296 -8.02 -3.37 -8.32
N GLN A 297 -7.44 -4.31 -7.59
CA GLN A 297 -6.33 -5.14 -8.07
C GLN A 297 -6.75 -6.61 -8.08
N THR A 298 -6.12 -7.39 -8.97
CA THR A 298 -6.36 -8.83 -9.07
C THR A 298 -5.22 -9.55 -9.78
N HIS A 299 -5.33 -10.87 -9.89
CA HIS A 299 -4.41 -11.70 -10.64
C HIS A 299 -4.83 -11.78 -12.13
N ALA A 300 -3.86 -11.94 -13.03
CA ALA A 300 -4.10 -12.14 -14.46
C ALA A 300 -4.90 -13.41 -14.83
N ASN A 301 -5.27 -14.24 -13.84
CA ASN A 301 -6.15 -15.39 -14.03
C ASN A 301 -7.63 -15.03 -13.87
N ALA A 302 -7.94 -13.77 -13.52
CA ALA A 302 -9.29 -13.25 -13.54
C ALA A 302 -9.86 -13.36 -14.97
N LYS A 303 -11.02 -14.02 -15.08
CA LYS A 303 -11.68 -14.27 -16.37
C LYS A 303 -12.64 -13.14 -16.69
N PHE A 304 -12.10 -12.01 -17.12
CA PHE A 304 -12.93 -10.89 -17.57
C PHE A 304 -13.44 -11.09 -18.98
N ASP A 305 -14.65 -10.62 -19.22
CA ASP A 305 -15.21 -10.41 -20.54
C ASP A 305 -15.70 -8.96 -20.66
N LYS A 306 -16.02 -8.56 -21.89
CA LYS A 306 -16.52 -7.21 -22.19
C LYS A 306 -17.72 -6.82 -21.33
N ALA A 307 -18.72 -7.69 -21.21
CA ALA A 307 -19.93 -7.40 -20.45
C ALA A 307 -19.65 -7.14 -18.96
N SER A 308 -18.79 -7.94 -18.33
CA SER A 308 -18.43 -7.77 -16.92
C SER A 308 -17.61 -6.50 -16.67
N MET A 309 -16.74 -6.10 -17.61
CA MET A 309 -15.97 -4.85 -17.52
C MET A 309 -16.82 -3.62 -17.83
N GLU A 310 -17.75 -3.69 -18.79
CA GLU A 310 -18.73 -2.62 -19.04
C GLU A 310 -19.63 -2.38 -17.82
N LEU A 311 -20.02 -3.46 -17.13
CA LEU A 311 -20.75 -3.36 -15.86
C LEU A 311 -19.91 -2.68 -14.78
N ALA A 312 -18.62 -3.03 -14.65
CA ALA A 312 -17.71 -2.37 -13.72
C ALA A 312 -17.58 -0.87 -14.04
N LYS A 313 -17.39 -0.51 -15.32
CA LYS A 313 -17.37 0.89 -15.78
C LYS A 313 -18.63 1.63 -15.38
N LYS A 314 -19.80 1.03 -15.62
CA LYS A 314 -21.11 1.60 -15.25
C LYS A 314 -21.25 1.81 -13.73
N ALA A 315 -20.61 0.98 -12.92
CA ALA A 315 -20.56 1.15 -11.47
C ALA A 315 -19.58 2.26 -11.01
N GLY A 316 -18.82 2.85 -11.94
CA GLY A 316 -17.80 3.87 -11.67
C GLY A 316 -16.38 3.31 -11.54
N CYS A 317 -16.12 2.10 -12.06
CA CYS A 317 -14.76 1.56 -12.09
C CYS A 317 -13.95 2.35 -13.11
N TYR A 318 -12.91 3.06 -12.66
CA TYR A 318 -12.04 3.83 -13.54
C TYR A 318 -10.73 3.11 -13.84
N PHE A 319 -10.32 2.18 -12.98
CA PHE A 319 -9.03 1.52 -13.10
C PHE A 319 -9.03 0.10 -12.52
N PHE A 320 -8.29 -0.82 -13.14
CA PHE A 320 -7.92 -2.10 -12.57
C PHE A 320 -6.47 -2.45 -12.88
N SER A 321 -5.85 -3.29 -12.07
CA SER A 321 -4.47 -3.72 -12.32
C SER A 321 -4.23 -5.20 -12.12
N TYR A 322 -3.23 -5.70 -12.84
CA TYR A 322 -2.61 -7.01 -12.64
C TYR A 322 -1.20 -6.89 -12.08
N GLY A 323 -0.84 -7.80 -11.18
CA GLY A 323 0.58 -8.14 -11.01
C GLY A 323 1.04 -8.92 -12.24
N MET A 324 1.72 -8.26 -13.18
CA MET A 324 2.22 -8.87 -14.42
C MET A 324 3.60 -9.50 -14.21
N GLU A 325 4.46 -8.76 -13.53
CA GLU A 325 5.82 -9.06 -13.09
C GLU A 325 6.84 -9.29 -14.19
N SER A 326 6.52 -10.04 -15.24
CA SER A 326 7.42 -10.25 -16.37
C SER A 326 6.63 -10.63 -17.62
N ALA A 327 7.19 -10.37 -18.80
CA ALA A 327 6.69 -10.92 -20.05
C ALA A 327 7.58 -12.04 -20.62
N SER A 328 8.59 -12.47 -19.86
CA SER A 328 9.36 -13.68 -20.15
C SER A 328 8.71 -14.92 -19.50
N PRO A 329 8.34 -15.96 -20.27
CA PRO A 329 7.86 -17.22 -19.70
C PRO A 329 8.86 -17.88 -18.73
N THR A 330 10.16 -17.70 -18.96
CA THR A 330 11.24 -18.23 -18.12
C THR A 330 11.20 -17.59 -16.73
N VAL A 331 11.14 -16.26 -16.68
CA VAL A 331 11.09 -15.50 -15.43
C VAL A 331 9.76 -15.71 -14.71
N LEU A 332 8.62 -15.70 -15.43
CA LEU A 332 7.32 -16.01 -14.84
C LEU A 332 7.31 -17.40 -14.16
N LYS A 333 7.96 -18.39 -14.77
CA LYS A 333 8.12 -19.72 -14.20
C LYS A 333 9.00 -19.70 -12.93
N SER A 334 10.13 -19.00 -12.97
CA SER A 334 11.02 -18.81 -11.82
C SER A 334 10.31 -18.15 -10.64
N MET A 335 9.54 -17.08 -10.93
CA MET A 335 8.71 -16.38 -9.96
C MET A 335 7.54 -17.22 -9.41
N ASN A 336 7.30 -18.41 -9.96
CA ASN A 336 6.10 -19.22 -9.76
C ASN A 336 4.80 -18.42 -10.03
N LYS A 337 4.87 -17.42 -10.91
CA LYS A 337 3.74 -16.58 -11.31
C LYS A 337 2.87 -17.38 -12.29
N LYS A 338 1.64 -17.70 -11.88
CA LYS A 338 0.72 -18.52 -12.68
C LYS A 338 0.00 -17.68 -13.74
N ALA A 339 0.75 -16.98 -14.58
CA ALA A 339 0.23 -16.09 -15.62
C ALA A 339 0.86 -16.40 -16.99
N LYS A 340 0.20 -15.94 -18.05
CA LYS A 340 0.67 -16.01 -19.44
C LYS A 340 0.63 -14.61 -20.06
N VAL A 341 1.60 -14.32 -20.92
CA VAL A 341 1.69 -13.04 -21.63
C VAL A 341 0.43 -12.70 -22.41
N SER A 342 -0.25 -13.70 -23.00
CA SER A 342 -1.51 -13.49 -23.73
C SER A 342 -2.61 -12.89 -22.85
N GLN A 343 -2.67 -13.26 -21.56
CA GLN A 343 -3.66 -12.71 -20.62
C GLN A 343 -3.43 -11.21 -20.36
N PHE A 344 -2.18 -10.75 -20.43
CA PHE A 344 -1.86 -9.33 -20.30
C PHE A 344 -2.31 -8.56 -21.54
N ILE A 345 -2.04 -9.11 -22.73
CA ILE A 345 -2.46 -8.51 -24.01
C ILE A 345 -3.99 -8.41 -24.05
N GLU A 346 -4.70 -9.50 -23.74
CA GLU A 346 -6.16 -9.56 -23.69
C GLU A 346 -6.73 -8.52 -22.72
N ALA A 347 -6.14 -8.34 -21.54
CA ALA A 347 -6.58 -7.35 -20.57
C ALA A 347 -6.33 -5.90 -21.03
N ILE A 348 -5.18 -5.63 -21.65
CA ILE A 348 -4.86 -4.32 -22.22
C ILE A 348 -5.84 -3.97 -23.34
N GLU A 349 -6.12 -4.90 -24.25
CA GLU A 349 -7.05 -4.71 -25.35
C GLU A 349 -8.48 -4.49 -24.84
N LEU A 350 -8.93 -5.34 -23.93
CA LEU A 350 -10.25 -5.23 -23.29
C LEU A 350 -10.41 -3.89 -22.55
N SER A 351 -9.37 -3.46 -21.83
CA SER A 351 -9.37 -2.18 -21.12
C SER A 351 -9.50 -1.00 -22.09
N ASN A 352 -8.79 -1.05 -23.22
CA ASN A 352 -8.86 -0.02 -24.27
C ASN A 352 -10.24 0.00 -24.95
N GLU A 353 -10.81 -1.16 -25.23
CA GLU A 353 -12.13 -1.29 -25.86
C GLU A 353 -13.25 -0.75 -24.97
N VAL A 354 -13.26 -1.12 -23.69
CA VAL A 354 -14.27 -0.67 -22.72
C VAL A 354 -14.03 0.77 -22.28
N GLY A 355 -12.78 1.24 -22.34
CA GLY A 355 -12.35 2.55 -21.87
C GLY A 355 -12.29 2.65 -20.34
N ILE A 356 -11.71 1.63 -19.71
CA ILE A 356 -11.26 1.64 -18.29
C ILE A 356 -9.72 1.76 -18.32
N GLY A 357 -9.11 2.29 -17.26
CA GLY A 357 -7.66 2.28 -17.08
C GLY A 357 -7.13 0.90 -16.69
N PHE A 358 -5.97 0.55 -17.23
CA PHE A 358 -5.24 -0.66 -16.86
C PHE A 358 -3.85 -0.32 -16.36
N GLY A 359 -3.38 -1.05 -15.35
CA GLY A 359 -2.01 -0.96 -14.90
C GLY A 359 -1.44 -2.26 -14.33
N GLY A 360 -0.20 -2.16 -13.88
CA GLY A 360 0.57 -3.29 -13.37
C GLY A 360 2.04 -2.93 -13.22
N ASN A 361 2.83 -3.91 -12.76
CA ASN A 361 4.27 -3.77 -12.61
C ASN A 361 4.99 -4.82 -13.45
N LEU A 362 6.13 -4.44 -14.01
CA LEU A 362 7.14 -5.35 -14.54
C LEU A 362 8.37 -5.24 -13.62
N LEU A 363 8.76 -6.37 -13.05
CA LEU A 363 9.83 -6.50 -12.07
C LEU A 363 11.03 -7.15 -12.75
N PHE A 364 12.20 -6.54 -12.61
CA PHE A 364 13.45 -7.06 -13.16
C PHE A 364 14.37 -7.55 -12.03
N GLY A 365 15.31 -8.43 -12.38
CA GLY A 365 16.36 -8.89 -11.46
C GLY A 365 16.04 -10.17 -10.69
N ASP A 366 15.05 -10.95 -11.14
CA ASP A 366 14.84 -12.31 -10.66
C ASP A 366 16.08 -13.19 -10.89
N PRO A 367 16.36 -14.24 -10.08
CA PRO A 367 17.51 -15.11 -10.30
C PRO A 367 17.58 -15.77 -11.69
N ALA A 368 16.45 -15.94 -12.38
CA ALA A 368 16.40 -16.49 -13.73
C ALA A 368 16.51 -15.42 -14.85
N GLU A 369 16.69 -14.16 -14.49
CA GLU A 369 16.78 -13.05 -15.45
C GLU A 369 18.12 -13.09 -16.23
N THR A 370 18.03 -12.94 -17.55
CA THR A 370 19.14 -12.75 -18.49
C THR A 370 18.88 -11.51 -19.36
N GLU A 371 19.83 -11.12 -20.20
CA GLU A 371 19.59 -10.01 -21.16
C GLU A 371 18.45 -10.34 -22.12
N GLU A 372 18.36 -11.59 -22.57
CA GLU A 372 17.29 -12.04 -23.47
C GLU A 372 15.91 -11.95 -22.80
N THR A 373 15.77 -12.33 -21.53
CA THR A 373 14.49 -12.25 -20.82
C THR A 373 14.09 -10.81 -20.49
N ILE A 374 15.07 -9.94 -20.26
CA ILE A 374 14.89 -8.48 -20.18
C ILE A 374 14.34 -7.96 -21.51
N GLU A 375 14.98 -8.31 -22.62
CA GLU A 375 14.56 -7.88 -23.96
C GLU A 375 13.15 -8.38 -24.31
N GLU A 376 12.80 -9.63 -24.01
CA GLU A 376 11.44 -10.15 -24.15
C GLU A 376 10.42 -9.26 -23.45
N THR A 377 10.72 -8.88 -22.21
CA THR A 377 9.84 -8.06 -21.37
C THR A 377 9.76 -6.62 -21.89
N LEU A 378 10.87 -6.03 -22.31
CA LEU A 378 10.91 -4.69 -22.88
C LEU A 378 10.23 -4.59 -24.24
N HIS A 379 10.38 -5.60 -25.11
CA HIS A 379 9.66 -5.66 -26.39
C HIS A 379 8.16 -5.71 -26.17
N PHE A 380 7.70 -6.53 -25.22
CA PHE A 380 6.31 -6.55 -24.81
C PHE A 380 5.85 -5.17 -24.29
N TRP A 381 6.62 -4.55 -23.39
CA TRP A 381 6.28 -3.25 -22.81
C TRP A 381 6.19 -2.15 -23.88
N ALA A 382 7.20 -2.06 -24.74
CA ALA A 382 7.24 -1.07 -25.82
C ALA A 382 6.10 -1.25 -26.82
N LYS A 383 5.66 -2.49 -27.07
CA LYS A 383 4.60 -2.79 -28.04
C LYS A 383 3.19 -2.58 -27.49
N TYR A 384 2.92 -2.97 -26.24
CA TYR A 384 1.54 -3.04 -25.71
C TYR A 384 1.25 -2.03 -24.60
N CYS A 385 2.25 -1.60 -23.82
CA CYS A 385 2.02 -0.95 -22.53
C CYS A 385 2.06 0.58 -22.57
N GLN A 386 2.43 1.21 -23.69
CA GLN A 386 2.67 2.67 -23.78
C GLN A 386 1.47 3.53 -23.34
N LYS A 387 0.25 3.02 -23.51
CA LYS A 387 -1.01 3.69 -23.14
C LYS A 387 -1.50 3.33 -21.74
N SER A 388 -0.95 2.30 -21.12
CA SER A 388 -1.37 1.75 -19.83
C SER A 388 -0.45 2.22 -18.72
N HIS A 389 -0.93 2.18 -17.48
CA HIS A 389 -0.17 2.53 -16.29
C HIS A 389 0.70 1.36 -15.82
N ILE A 390 1.66 0.96 -16.67
CA ILE A 390 2.65 -0.06 -16.34
C ILE A 390 3.92 0.61 -15.83
N PHE A 391 4.39 0.17 -14.66
CA PHE A 391 5.60 0.65 -14.01
C PHE A 391 6.71 -0.39 -14.12
N LEU A 392 7.93 0.07 -14.36
CA LEU A 392 9.13 -0.75 -14.33
C LEU A 392 9.78 -0.63 -12.95
N SER A 393 10.05 -1.76 -12.31
CA SER A 393 10.65 -1.79 -10.97
C SER A 393 11.59 -2.98 -10.82
N MET A 394 12.22 -3.05 -9.65
CA MET A 394 13.17 -4.08 -9.29
C MET A 394 12.56 -5.08 -8.33
N VAL A 395 12.94 -6.35 -8.47
CA VAL A 395 12.65 -7.36 -7.45
C VAL A 395 13.46 -7.00 -6.20
N ILE A 396 12.76 -6.73 -5.11
CA ILE A 396 13.36 -6.52 -3.79
C ILE A 396 13.16 -7.80 -2.98
N PRO A 397 14.23 -8.44 -2.47
CA PRO A 397 14.13 -9.65 -1.68
C PRO A 397 13.66 -9.34 -0.26
N TYR A 398 12.37 -9.03 -0.09
CA TYR A 398 11.83 -8.73 1.24
C TYR A 398 11.90 -9.94 2.18
N PRO A 399 12.23 -9.75 3.48
CA PRO A 399 12.23 -10.84 4.45
C PRO A 399 10.89 -11.57 4.46
N GLY A 400 10.93 -12.90 4.59
CA GLY A 400 9.75 -13.78 4.57
C GLY A 400 9.33 -14.27 3.17
N CYS A 401 9.99 -13.82 2.10
CA CYS A 401 9.81 -14.39 0.76
C CYS A 401 10.93 -15.38 0.39
N LYS A 402 10.65 -16.28 -0.56
CA LYS A 402 11.62 -17.30 -1.01
C LYS A 402 12.87 -16.72 -1.66
N ILE A 403 12.74 -15.57 -2.32
CA ILE A 403 13.91 -14.90 -2.92
C ILE A 403 14.83 -14.36 -1.81
N PHE A 404 14.29 -13.92 -0.69
CA PHE A 404 15.11 -13.53 0.45
C PHE A 404 15.87 -14.73 1.03
N ASP A 405 15.21 -15.87 1.22
CA ASP A 405 15.87 -17.10 1.66
C ASP A 405 17.00 -17.50 0.69
N TYR A 406 16.75 -17.44 -0.62
CA TYR A 406 17.76 -17.65 -1.65
C TYR A 406 18.97 -16.70 -1.50
N CYS A 407 18.74 -15.42 -1.25
CA CYS A 407 19.80 -14.45 -1.05
C CYS A 407 20.65 -14.73 0.19
N ILE A 408 20.05 -15.20 1.29
CA ILE A 408 20.76 -15.63 2.49
C ILE A 408 21.60 -16.88 2.20
N GLU A 409 20.99 -17.91 1.60
CA GLU A 409 21.67 -19.17 1.26
C GLU A 409 22.87 -18.98 0.32
N LYS A 410 22.77 -18.04 -0.61
CA LYS A 410 23.85 -17.70 -1.56
C LYS A 410 24.88 -16.72 -0.99
N GLY A 411 24.69 -16.23 0.23
CA GLY A 411 25.56 -15.19 0.81
C GLY A 411 25.51 -13.86 0.06
N ILE A 412 24.43 -13.58 -0.66
CA ILE A 412 24.17 -12.28 -1.30
C ILE A 412 23.80 -11.27 -0.20
N ILE A 413 22.97 -11.71 0.75
CA ILE A 413 22.69 -10.98 1.98
C ILE A 413 23.42 -11.71 3.11
N THR A 414 24.42 -11.07 3.69
CA THR A 414 25.27 -11.65 4.75
C THR A 414 24.96 -11.10 6.14
N ASP A 415 24.39 -9.90 6.21
CA ASP A 415 24.01 -9.23 7.45
C ASP A 415 22.53 -8.85 7.37
N LYS A 416 21.73 -9.59 8.14
CA LYS A 416 20.28 -9.48 8.16
C LYS A 416 19.82 -8.16 8.80
N GLU A 417 20.44 -7.74 9.89
CA GLU A 417 20.09 -6.48 10.58
C GLU A 417 20.41 -5.28 9.68
N ARG A 418 21.61 -5.26 9.09
CA ARG A 418 21.97 -4.22 8.13
C ARG A 418 21.06 -4.24 6.90
N TYR A 419 20.59 -5.42 6.47
CA TYR A 419 19.61 -5.50 5.39
C TYR A 419 18.30 -4.83 5.78
N TYR A 420 17.73 -5.12 6.96
CA TYR A 420 16.55 -4.43 7.49
C TYR A 420 16.72 -2.91 7.54
N GLU A 421 17.91 -2.44 7.90
CA GLU A 421 18.23 -1.01 7.94
C GLU A 421 18.30 -0.36 6.54
N ASN A 422 18.43 -1.11 5.45
CA ASN A 422 18.70 -0.55 4.10
C ASN A 422 17.90 -1.22 2.96
N ILE A 423 16.79 -1.93 3.26
CA ILE A 423 16.01 -2.73 2.29
C ILE A 423 15.68 -1.93 1.02
N ASP A 424 15.33 -0.66 1.18
CA ASP A 424 14.87 0.26 0.15
C ASP A 424 15.99 1.10 -0.51
N GLU A 425 17.23 0.91 -0.07
CA GLU A 425 18.38 1.73 -0.50
C GLU A 425 19.36 0.96 -1.38
N ILE A 426 19.38 -0.38 -1.27
CA ILE A 426 20.37 -1.23 -1.92
C ILE A 426 19.69 -2.18 -2.92
N ASN A 427 20.05 -2.04 -4.20
CA ASN A 427 19.69 -3.03 -5.22
C ASN A 427 20.74 -4.16 -5.23
N TYR A 428 20.27 -5.40 -5.08
CA TYR A 428 21.11 -6.58 -5.16
C TYR A 428 21.04 -7.19 -6.56
N ASN A 429 22.19 -7.60 -7.09
CA ASN A 429 22.23 -8.39 -8.31
C ASN A 429 22.04 -9.88 -7.94
N MET A 430 20.85 -10.40 -8.18
CA MET A 430 20.51 -11.81 -7.93
C MET A 430 20.66 -12.69 -9.17
N THR A 431 21.01 -12.08 -10.31
CA THR A 431 21.11 -12.71 -11.63
C THR A 431 22.50 -13.34 -11.83
N SER A 432 22.68 -14.08 -12.93
CA SER A 432 24.00 -14.54 -13.36
C SER A 432 24.82 -13.49 -14.11
N MET A 433 24.27 -12.31 -14.39
CA MET A 433 24.97 -11.26 -15.13
C MET A 433 26.08 -10.62 -14.28
N PRO A 434 27.19 -10.17 -14.89
CA PRO A 434 28.18 -9.35 -14.21
C PRO A 434 27.54 -8.07 -13.63
N ASN A 435 27.97 -7.65 -12.43
CA ASN A 435 27.43 -6.46 -11.75
C ASN A 435 27.45 -5.19 -12.61
N ALA A 436 28.50 -5.00 -13.42
CA ALA A 436 28.61 -3.86 -14.31
C ALA A 436 27.49 -3.83 -15.36
N LEU A 437 27.18 -4.99 -15.93
CA LEU A 437 26.14 -5.15 -16.94
C LEU A 437 24.74 -4.99 -16.33
N TYR A 438 24.48 -5.66 -15.20
CA TYR A 438 23.23 -5.49 -14.46
C TYR A 438 23.01 -4.01 -14.09
N GLY A 439 24.05 -3.33 -13.59
CA GLY A 439 24.00 -1.91 -13.27
C GLY A 439 23.67 -1.01 -14.47
N GLN A 440 24.10 -1.35 -15.68
CA GLN A 440 23.70 -0.64 -16.90
C GLN A 440 22.20 -0.80 -17.17
N TRP A 441 21.67 -2.02 -17.07
CA TRP A 441 20.23 -2.28 -17.18
C TRP A 441 19.42 -1.52 -16.12
N MET A 442 19.91 -1.46 -14.87
CA MET A 442 19.23 -0.71 -13.80
C MET A 442 19.11 0.77 -14.13
N ASN A 443 20.23 1.39 -14.55
CA ASN A 443 20.24 2.79 -14.95
C ASN A 443 19.31 3.05 -16.14
N PHE A 444 19.25 2.10 -17.08
CA PHE A 444 18.33 2.19 -18.21
C PHE A 444 16.87 2.13 -17.78
N PHE A 445 16.47 1.18 -16.93
CA PHE A 445 15.10 1.08 -16.42
C PHE A 445 14.68 2.31 -15.63
N MET A 446 15.55 2.78 -14.72
CA MET A 446 15.31 4.02 -13.97
C MET A 446 15.12 5.22 -14.90
N THR A 447 15.88 5.29 -15.99
CA THR A 447 15.77 6.35 -16.99
C THR A 447 14.47 6.24 -17.79
N LEU A 448 14.10 5.04 -18.23
CA LEU A 448 12.83 4.79 -18.94
C LEU A 448 11.63 5.17 -18.09
N GLU A 449 11.60 4.70 -16.83
CA GLU A 449 10.49 4.94 -15.90
C GLU A 449 10.37 6.43 -15.55
N ARG A 450 11.47 7.13 -15.28
CA ARG A 450 11.45 8.57 -14.96
C ARG A 450 11.11 9.45 -16.16
N SER A 451 11.55 9.06 -17.35
CA SER A 451 11.42 9.91 -18.54
C SER A 451 10.06 9.78 -19.24
N TRP A 452 9.30 8.71 -19.01
CA TRP A 452 8.05 8.42 -19.74
C TRP A 452 8.26 8.52 -21.26
N MET A 453 9.42 8.04 -21.74
CA MET A 453 9.94 8.32 -23.08
C MET A 453 9.00 7.88 -24.21
N LEU A 454 8.35 6.72 -24.05
CA LEU A 454 7.46 6.14 -25.06
C LEU A 454 5.99 6.52 -24.88
N THR A 455 5.67 7.39 -23.92
CA THR A 455 4.30 7.85 -23.69
C THR A 455 3.99 9.05 -24.59
N GLU A 456 2.81 9.03 -25.20
CA GLU A 456 2.32 10.14 -26.02
C GLU A 456 2.39 11.45 -25.23
N THR A 457 2.96 12.48 -25.88
CA THR A 457 3.29 13.74 -25.22
C THR A 457 2.39 14.87 -25.69
N THR A 458 1.83 15.60 -24.74
CA THR A 458 1.08 16.83 -24.99
C THR A 458 1.70 18.01 -24.22
N LYS A 459 1.29 19.23 -24.56
CA LYS A 459 1.68 20.44 -23.82
C LYS A 459 0.57 20.84 -22.87
N ALA A 460 0.94 21.31 -21.67
CA ALA A 460 -0.01 22.00 -20.83
C ALA A 460 -0.55 23.23 -21.58
N LEU A 461 -1.87 23.39 -21.57
CA LEU A 461 -2.53 24.57 -22.09
C LEU A 461 -2.35 25.74 -21.12
N LYS A 462 -2.39 25.42 -19.82
CA LYS A 462 -2.29 26.39 -18.73
C LYS A 462 -1.74 25.70 -17.49
N VAL A 463 -0.85 26.39 -16.80
CA VAL A 463 -0.34 26.02 -15.47
C VAL A 463 -0.54 27.21 -14.57
N GLU A 464 -1.32 27.04 -13.51
CA GLU A 464 -1.61 28.10 -12.54
C GLU A 464 -1.30 27.61 -11.15
N GLU A 465 -0.56 28.41 -10.38
CA GLU A 465 -0.43 28.17 -8.94
C GLU A 465 -1.79 28.46 -8.28
N GLU A 466 -2.22 27.54 -7.42
CA GLU A 466 -3.40 27.70 -6.57
C GLU A 466 -2.91 28.00 -5.16
N GLU A 467 -3.31 29.16 -4.64
CA GLU A 467 -2.99 29.52 -3.27
C GLU A 467 -3.75 28.61 -2.31
N MET A 468 -2.99 27.80 -1.57
CA MET A 468 -3.52 26.91 -0.55
C MET A 468 -2.83 27.18 0.78
N SER A 469 -3.59 27.00 1.85
CA SER A 469 -3.10 27.03 3.23
C SER A 469 -3.35 25.68 3.89
N GLY A 470 -2.53 25.35 4.87
CA GLY A 470 -2.62 24.07 5.57
C GLY A 470 -1.24 23.47 5.86
N PRO A 471 -1.19 22.46 6.75
CA PRO A 471 0.07 21.88 7.23
C PRO A 471 1.02 21.41 6.12
N MET A 472 0.49 20.85 5.02
CA MET A 472 1.26 20.31 3.90
C MET A 472 2.12 21.36 3.17
N PHE A 473 1.71 22.63 3.20
CA PHE A 473 2.32 23.72 2.41
C PHE A 473 3.43 24.47 3.16
N ASN A 474 3.61 24.17 4.46
CA ASN A 474 4.60 24.82 5.31
C ASN A 474 6.06 24.58 4.84
N ASN A 475 6.31 23.53 4.07
CA ASN A 475 7.63 23.18 3.54
C ASN A 475 7.92 23.72 2.13
N GLY A 476 7.20 24.75 1.67
CA GLY A 476 7.40 25.32 0.33
C GLY A 476 6.72 24.57 -0.82
N ASN A 477 5.96 23.51 -0.52
CA ASN A 477 5.08 22.87 -1.50
C ASN A 477 3.96 23.83 -1.94
N ARG A 478 3.59 23.72 -3.22
CA ARG A 478 2.51 24.49 -3.85
C ARG A 478 1.63 23.57 -4.69
N VAL A 479 0.35 23.90 -4.75
CA VAL A 479 -0.59 23.22 -5.64
C VAL A 479 -0.66 23.96 -6.95
N HIS A 480 -0.62 23.21 -8.04
CA HIS A 480 -0.71 23.76 -9.38
C HIS A 480 -1.86 23.10 -10.13
N ARG A 481 -2.67 23.93 -10.76
CA ARG A 481 -3.72 23.53 -11.69
C ARG A 481 -3.14 23.43 -13.08
N VAL A 482 -3.20 22.23 -13.65
CA VAL A 482 -2.65 21.93 -14.97
C VAL A 482 -3.78 21.55 -15.90
N SER A 483 -4.05 22.43 -16.87
CA SER A 483 -5.06 22.20 -17.91
C SER A 483 -4.41 21.57 -19.13
N VAL A 484 -4.98 20.47 -19.64
CA VAL A 484 -4.37 19.66 -20.69
C VAL A 484 -5.43 19.11 -21.63
N LYS A 485 -5.20 19.25 -22.94
CA LYS A 485 -5.95 18.50 -23.95
C LYS A 485 -5.35 17.11 -24.14
N CYS A 486 -6.15 16.07 -23.96
CA CYS A 486 -5.69 14.69 -24.14
C CYS A 486 -5.30 14.44 -25.60
N PRO A 487 -4.09 13.92 -25.88
CA PRO A 487 -3.66 13.62 -27.25
C PRO A 487 -4.39 12.41 -27.86
N TYR A 488 -5.10 11.60 -27.06
CA TYR A 488 -5.80 10.42 -27.55
C TYR A 488 -7.27 10.65 -27.84
N CYS A 489 -8.04 11.21 -26.88
CA CYS A 489 -9.47 11.41 -27.04
C CYS A 489 -9.86 12.86 -27.34
N GLY A 490 -8.91 13.81 -27.28
CA GLY A 490 -9.18 15.22 -27.54
C GLY A 490 -9.93 15.95 -26.41
N GLU A 491 -10.32 15.26 -25.34
CA GLU A 491 -11.02 15.85 -24.19
C GLU A 491 -10.08 16.70 -23.33
N ASP A 492 -10.65 17.72 -22.68
CA ASP A 492 -9.95 18.56 -21.72
C ASP A 492 -9.87 17.88 -20.35
N ASN A 493 -8.71 17.99 -19.72
CA ASN A 493 -8.42 17.43 -18.40
C ASN A 493 -7.91 18.55 -17.50
N LEU A 494 -8.28 18.49 -16.22
CA LEU A 494 -7.81 19.40 -15.19
C LEU A 494 -7.23 18.61 -14.03
N TYR A 495 -5.90 18.70 -13.89
CA TYR A 495 -5.17 18.10 -12.78
C TYR A 495 -4.84 19.15 -11.74
N ARG A 496 -4.80 18.73 -10.47
CA ARG A 496 -4.18 19.47 -9.38
C ARG A 496 -2.99 18.64 -8.93
N GLU A 497 -1.81 19.23 -8.90
CA GLU A 497 -0.60 18.53 -8.49
C GLU A 497 0.21 19.33 -7.48
N LEU A 498 0.91 18.59 -6.62
CA LEU A 498 1.75 19.13 -5.57
C LEU A 498 3.21 19.04 -6.02
N TRP A 499 3.90 20.17 -6.10
CA TRP A 499 5.36 20.18 -6.24
C TRP A 499 5.98 21.35 -5.47
N SER A 500 7.26 21.21 -5.11
CA SER A 500 8.01 22.25 -4.41
C SER A 500 8.48 23.33 -5.37
N LYS A 501 8.50 24.59 -4.90
CA LYS A 501 9.11 25.71 -5.63
C LYS A 501 10.59 25.48 -5.94
N ASP A 502 11.29 24.74 -5.08
CA ASP A 502 12.72 24.49 -5.22
C ASP A 502 13.04 23.33 -6.18
N SER A 503 12.02 22.63 -6.69
CA SER A 503 12.15 21.51 -7.61
C SER A 503 11.31 21.75 -8.87
N PRO A 504 11.83 22.53 -9.85
CA PRO A 504 11.07 22.87 -11.05
C PRO A 504 10.75 21.61 -11.87
N VAL A 505 9.47 21.42 -12.17
CA VAL A 505 8.96 20.26 -12.91
C VAL A 505 8.77 20.64 -14.38
N ARG A 506 9.58 20.06 -15.26
CA ARG A 506 9.46 20.30 -16.71
C ARG A 506 8.42 19.42 -17.39
N THR A 507 8.24 18.23 -16.85
CA THR A 507 7.30 17.23 -17.37
C THR A 507 6.65 16.48 -16.23
N MET A 508 5.38 16.13 -16.41
CA MET A 508 4.65 15.27 -15.49
C MET A 508 3.93 14.15 -16.25
N GLY A 509 3.78 13.00 -15.61
CA GLY A 509 3.01 11.87 -16.11
C GLY A 509 1.62 11.84 -15.47
N GLN A 510 0.56 11.58 -16.26
CA GLN A 510 -0.82 11.50 -15.78
C GLN A 510 -1.63 10.42 -16.50
N GLY A 511 -2.81 10.10 -15.93
CA GLY A 511 -3.87 9.37 -16.63
C GLY A 511 -4.96 10.35 -17.09
N CYS A 512 -5.47 10.18 -18.30
CA CYS A 512 -6.61 10.98 -18.77
C CYS A 512 -7.88 10.68 -17.97
N GLN A 513 -8.59 11.72 -17.51
CA GLN A 513 -9.87 11.63 -16.77
C GLN A 513 -10.99 10.95 -17.56
N HIS A 514 -10.88 10.91 -18.89
CA HIS A 514 -11.95 10.41 -19.78
C HIS A 514 -11.61 9.06 -20.40
N CYS A 515 -10.42 8.94 -21.00
CA CYS A 515 -10.01 7.71 -21.68
C CYS A 515 -9.05 6.84 -20.87
N ASN A 516 -8.64 7.27 -19.67
CA ASN A 516 -7.75 6.53 -18.75
C ASN A 516 -6.36 6.17 -19.30
N LYS A 517 -5.97 6.72 -20.47
CA LYS A 517 -4.66 6.47 -21.06
C LYS A 517 -3.58 7.29 -20.37
N LYS A 518 -2.41 6.68 -20.21
CA LYS A 518 -1.17 7.30 -19.73
C LYS A 518 -0.73 8.38 -20.72
N ILE A 519 -0.53 9.61 -20.21
CA ILE A 519 -0.10 10.79 -20.98
C ILE A 519 1.12 11.43 -20.32
N LYS A 520 2.04 11.94 -21.14
CA LYS A 520 3.14 12.79 -20.70
C LYS A 520 2.83 14.25 -21.02
N ILE A 521 2.95 15.12 -20.02
CA ILE A 521 2.60 16.54 -20.13
C ILE A 521 3.87 17.36 -20.01
N LYS A 522 4.15 18.20 -21.02
CA LYS A 522 5.19 19.23 -20.96
C LYS A 522 4.60 20.50 -20.36
N LEU A 523 5.14 20.95 -19.23
CA LEU A 523 4.60 22.10 -18.49
C LEU A 523 5.07 23.45 -19.05
N GLY A 524 6.18 23.47 -19.81
CA GLY A 524 6.89 24.71 -20.17
C GLY A 524 8.05 24.96 -19.21
N ILE A 525 8.77 26.09 -19.33
CA ILE A 525 9.64 26.54 -18.24
C ILE A 525 8.69 27.12 -17.19
N VAL A 526 8.34 26.29 -16.19
CA VAL A 526 7.54 26.66 -15.02
C VAL A 526 8.43 26.59 -13.80
#